data_AF-A0A420XYT2-F1
#
_entry.id   AF-A0A420XYT2-F1
#
_cell.length_a   1.000
_cell.length_b   1.000
_cell.length_c   1.000
_cell.angle_alpha   90.00
_cell.angle_beta   90.00
_cell.angle_gamma   90.00
#
_symmetry.space_group_name_H-M   'P 1'
#
loop_
_entity.id
_entity.type
_entity.pdbx_description
1 polymer ?
#
loop_
_entity_poly.entity_id
_entity_poly.type
_entity_poly.pdbx_seq_one_letter_code
_entity_poly.pdbx_strand_id
1 'polypeptide(L)'
;MLWDHRRRPHAFAGIRLQEFDAKAGRLVGPQKTIYHGTDLALVEGPHLYKRGEWYYLLTAEGGTGYDHAVTLARSRDIWGPFETHPQKHILTSKDHPLAALQRAGHGDIVDTPDGKTYLVHLTGRPTTQHRRCVLGRETAIQEAYWGDDDWLYVKNGPVPSLRVEVPGTRDDTQYWAEQRYTFDAALHHDFQWLRTPDTDRIFNVAGGKLVLTGRESIGSWFEQALVARRQAHFSLDAETVIDFSPSDERQFAGLTAYYCRYNFFYLTVSGTETGKRELLLMRSEASHPHGNLEMPFDEPVQLPDQGKVKLALTIRGKELQFYYAMEGQELTQIGKVYDASIISDECGGHANHGSFTGAFIGMAASDCNGAEAKARFDCFVYRPVQHYTDRYEV
;
A
#
# COMPACT_ATOMS: atom_id res chain seq x y z
N MET A 1 -19.54 -7.03 -9.96
CA MET A 1 -18.92 -8.38 -10.02
C MET A 1 -19.77 -9.35 -9.20
N LEU A 2 -19.91 -10.59 -9.66
CA LEU A 2 -20.66 -11.64 -8.97
C LEU A 2 -19.68 -12.71 -8.43
N TRP A 3 -19.74 -12.96 -7.12
CA TRP A 3 -19.02 -14.07 -6.49
C TRP A 3 -19.96 -15.27 -6.23
N ASP A 4 -19.67 -16.44 -6.80
CA ASP A 4 -20.37 -17.69 -6.51
C ASP A 4 -19.68 -18.45 -5.37
N HIS A 5 -20.26 -18.34 -4.17
CA HIS A 5 -19.78 -19.04 -2.97
C HIS A 5 -19.84 -20.57 -3.06
N ARG A 6 -20.61 -21.13 -4.02
CA ARG A 6 -20.67 -22.57 -4.28
C ARG A 6 -19.48 -23.05 -5.13
N ARG A 7 -18.70 -22.11 -5.69
CA ARG A 7 -17.52 -22.31 -6.56
C ARG A 7 -17.78 -23.19 -7.78
N ARG A 8 -18.75 -22.84 -8.65
CA ARG A 8 -19.04 -23.62 -9.88
C ARG A 8 -19.37 -22.74 -11.08
N PRO A 9 -18.66 -22.86 -12.23
CA PRO A 9 -17.32 -23.44 -12.40
C PRO A 9 -16.21 -22.54 -11.83
N HIS A 10 -16.49 -21.25 -11.61
CA HIS A 10 -15.56 -20.27 -11.06
C HIS A 10 -16.16 -19.52 -9.87
N ALA A 11 -15.31 -18.98 -9.00
CA ALA A 11 -15.76 -18.07 -7.94
C ALA A 11 -16.24 -16.73 -8.50
N PHE A 12 -15.60 -16.21 -9.56
CA PHE A 12 -16.06 -15.01 -10.27
C PHE A 12 -17.00 -15.45 -11.39
N ALA A 13 -18.29 -15.18 -11.24
CA ALA A 13 -19.35 -15.70 -12.12
C ALA A 13 -19.84 -14.67 -13.17
N GLY A 14 -19.23 -13.49 -13.21
CA GLY A 14 -19.46 -12.46 -14.23
C GLY A 14 -19.79 -11.06 -13.68
N ILE A 15 -20.14 -10.17 -14.59
CA ILE A 15 -20.55 -8.79 -14.32
C ILE A 15 -22.08 -8.71 -14.32
N ARG A 16 -22.64 -8.25 -13.20
CA ARG A 16 -24.07 -8.00 -13.04
C ARG A 16 -24.41 -6.54 -13.28
N LEU A 17 -25.52 -6.32 -13.97
CA LEU A 17 -26.12 -5.01 -14.19
C LEU A 17 -27.50 -4.96 -13.55
N GLN A 18 -27.80 -3.82 -12.90
CA GLN A 18 -29.11 -3.44 -12.40
C GLN A 18 -29.22 -1.92 -12.41
N GLU A 19 -30.42 -1.40 -12.68
CA GLU A 19 -30.69 0.03 -12.67
C GLU A 19 -30.69 0.58 -11.23
N PHE A 20 -30.13 1.77 -11.05
CA PHE A 20 -30.23 2.55 -9.81
C PHE A 20 -31.20 3.71 -10.02
N ASP A 21 -32.32 3.72 -9.28
CA ASP A 21 -33.23 4.85 -9.25
C ASP A 21 -32.75 5.87 -8.21
N ALA A 22 -32.21 6.99 -8.68
CA ALA A 22 -31.70 8.06 -7.84
C ALA A 22 -32.78 8.75 -6.99
N LYS A 23 -34.05 8.76 -7.45
CA LYS A 23 -35.17 9.32 -6.66
C LYS A 23 -35.56 8.37 -5.53
N ALA A 24 -35.58 7.08 -5.80
CA ALA A 24 -35.90 6.06 -4.80
C ALA A 24 -34.71 5.68 -3.90
N GLY A 25 -33.48 6.05 -4.28
CA GLY A 25 -32.26 5.76 -3.54
C GLY A 25 -31.91 4.27 -3.48
N ARG A 26 -32.36 3.48 -4.47
CA ARG A 26 -32.20 2.02 -4.46
C ARG A 26 -32.10 1.42 -5.86
N LEU A 27 -31.58 0.21 -5.92
CA LEU A 27 -31.64 -0.61 -7.13
C LEU A 27 -33.08 -1.04 -7.44
N VAL A 28 -33.44 -1.00 -8.71
CA VAL A 28 -34.79 -1.31 -9.22
C VAL A 28 -34.71 -2.23 -10.43
N GLY A 29 -35.87 -2.78 -10.84
CA GLY A 29 -35.97 -3.56 -12.07
C GLY A 29 -35.21 -4.89 -12.03
N PRO A 30 -35.06 -5.53 -13.22
CA PRO A 30 -34.37 -6.81 -13.34
C PRO A 30 -32.86 -6.68 -13.13
N GLN A 31 -32.25 -7.75 -12.63
CA GLN A 31 -30.80 -7.88 -12.52
C GLN A 31 -30.33 -9.01 -13.44
N LYS A 32 -29.33 -8.75 -14.29
CA LYS A 32 -28.81 -9.72 -15.26
C LYS A 32 -27.29 -9.77 -15.22
N THR A 33 -26.71 -10.96 -15.38
CA THR A 33 -25.28 -11.08 -15.72
C THR A 33 -25.11 -10.76 -17.20
N ILE A 34 -24.40 -9.70 -17.53
CA ILE A 34 -24.26 -9.16 -18.90
C ILE A 34 -22.97 -9.60 -19.59
N TYR A 35 -21.97 -10.03 -18.82
CA TYR A 35 -20.67 -10.47 -19.32
C TYR A 35 -20.04 -11.47 -18.36
N HIS A 36 -19.50 -12.58 -18.88
CA HIS A 36 -18.90 -13.64 -18.08
C HIS A 36 -17.37 -13.56 -18.00
N GLY A 37 -16.75 -12.60 -18.69
CA GLY A 37 -15.31 -12.54 -18.84
C GLY A 37 -14.79 -13.44 -19.97
N THR A 38 -13.46 -13.51 -20.07
CA THR A 38 -12.72 -14.36 -20.98
C THR A 38 -12.23 -15.63 -20.29
N ASP A 39 -11.43 -16.42 -21.01
CA ASP A 39 -10.71 -17.57 -20.48
C ASP A 39 -9.68 -17.23 -19.38
N LEU A 40 -9.31 -15.96 -19.21
CA LEU A 40 -8.41 -15.51 -18.13
C LEU A 40 -9.08 -15.52 -16.74
N ALA A 41 -10.42 -15.58 -16.69
CA ALA A 41 -11.23 -15.62 -15.48
C ALA A 41 -10.97 -14.46 -14.50
N LEU A 42 -11.45 -14.59 -13.26
CA LEU A 42 -11.35 -13.57 -12.20
C LEU A 42 -11.89 -12.19 -12.64
N VAL A 43 -12.96 -12.20 -13.44
CA VAL A 43 -13.56 -10.99 -14.02
C VAL A 43 -14.15 -10.06 -12.96
N GLU A 44 -13.58 -8.87 -12.85
CA GLU A 44 -13.94 -7.85 -11.87
C GLU A 44 -13.74 -6.43 -12.43
N GLY A 45 -13.76 -5.41 -11.56
CA GLY A 45 -13.56 -3.99 -11.92
C GLY A 45 -14.37 -3.51 -13.13
N PRO A 46 -15.72 -3.69 -13.17
CA PRO A 46 -16.49 -3.31 -14.34
C PRO A 46 -16.70 -1.79 -14.44
N HIS A 47 -16.35 -1.20 -15.58
CA HIS A 47 -16.67 0.18 -15.93
C HIS A 47 -17.43 0.22 -17.26
N LEU A 48 -18.52 0.99 -17.32
CA LEU A 48 -19.34 1.15 -18.52
C LEU A 48 -19.13 2.54 -19.14
N TYR A 49 -18.93 2.58 -20.46
CA TYR A 49 -18.81 3.81 -21.24
C TYR A 49 -19.79 3.77 -22.41
N LYS A 50 -20.36 4.92 -22.77
CA LYS A 50 -21.15 5.07 -24.00
C LYS A 50 -20.36 5.92 -24.99
N ARG A 51 -20.12 5.39 -26.19
CA ARG A 51 -19.49 6.12 -27.29
C ARG A 51 -20.14 5.72 -28.61
N GLY A 52 -20.68 6.70 -29.32
CA GLY A 52 -21.56 6.44 -30.48
C GLY A 52 -22.70 5.51 -30.11
N GLU A 53 -23.01 4.53 -30.96
CA GLU A 53 -24.05 3.54 -30.66
C GLU A 53 -23.55 2.39 -29.75
N TRP A 54 -22.29 2.36 -29.34
CA TRP A 54 -21.71 1.29 -28.52
C TRP A 54 -21.77 1.59 -27.02
N TYR A 55 -22.09 0.57 -26.23
CA TYR A 55 -21.75 0.44 -24.82
C TYR A 55 -20.46 -0.35 -24.71
N TYR A 56 -19.43 0.19 -24.09
CA TYR A 56 -18.20 -0.51 -23.78
C TYR A 56 -18.20 -0.94 -22.33
N LEU A 57 -17.78 -2.18 -22.09
CA LEU A 57 -17.56 -2.74 -20.77
C LEU A 57 -16.08 -3.05 -20.61
N LEU A 58 -15.41 -2.26 -19.78
CA LEU A 58 -14.04 -2.49 -19.33
C LEU A 58 -14.07 -3.36 -18.07
N THR A 59 -13.21 -4.36 -17.99
CA THR A 59 -13.09 -5.25 -16.82
C THR A 59 -11.63 -5.55 -16.51
N ALA A 60 -11.33 -5.85 -15.24
CA ALA A 60 -10.09 -6.48 -14.84
C ALA A 60 -10.24 -8.01 -14.87
N GLU A 61 -9.19 -8.73 -15.25
CA GLU A 61 -9.17 -10.20 -15.29
C GLU A 61 -7.80 -10.75 -14.85
N GLY A 62 -7.73 -12.06 -14.57
CA GLY A 62 -6.49 -12.74 -14.15
C GLY A 62 -6.09 -12.51 -12.69
N GLY A 63 -6.85 -11.66 -11.98
CA GLY A 63 -6.59 -11.28 -10.60
C GLY A 63 -5.41 -10.31 -10.48
N THR A 64 -5.39 -9.52 -9.41
CA THR A 64 -4.41 -8.43 -9.22
C THR A 64 -2.95 -8.88 -8.99
N GLY A 65 -2.61 -10.14 -9.27
CA GLY A 65 -1.25 -10.69 -9.24
C GLY A 65 -0.50 -10.44 -10.55
N TYR A 66 0.42 -11.35 -10.92
CA TYR A 66 1.23 -11.19 -12.13
C TYR A 66 0.47 -11.50 -13.43
N ASP A 67 -0.67 -12.19 -13.35
CA ASP A 67 -1.53 -12.50 -14.51
C ASP A 67 -2.56 -11.40 -14.84
N HIS A 68 -2.51 -10.28 -14.13
CA HIS A 68 -3.49 -9.20 -14.22
C HIS A 68 -3.60 -8.62 -15.64
N ALA A 69 -4.82 -8.26 -16.02
CA ALA A 69 -5.12 -7.67 -17.32
C ALA A 69 -6.29 -6.70 -17.26
N VAL A 70 -6.35 -5.81 -18.27
CA VAL A 70 -7.53 -5.02 -18.63
C VAL A 70 -8.14 -5.62 -19.89
N THR A 71 -9.39 -6.05 -19.80
CA THR A 71 -10.19 -6.59 -20.91
C THR A 71 -11.25 -5.56 -21.30
N LEU A 72 -11.49 -5.40 -22.60
CA LEU A 72 -12.53 -4.54 -23.13
C LEU A 72 -13.52 -5.36 -23.96
N ALA A 73 -14.80 -5.06 -23.79
CA ALA A 73 -15.88 -5.64 -24.58
C ALA A 73 -16.86 -4.53 -24.99
N ARG A 74 -17.71 -4.76 -25.99
CA ARG A 74 -18.75 -3.81 -26.39
C ARG A 74 -20.05 -4.47 -26.81
N SER A 75 -21.16 -3.74 -26.74
CA SER A 75 -22.46 -4.14 -27.26
C SER A 75 -23.27 -2.94 -27.73
N ARG A 76 -24.20 -3.13 -28.66
CA ARG A 76 -25.19 -2.08 -29.01
C ARG A 76 -26.34 -2.01 -27.99
N ASP A 77 -26.54 -3.07 -27.19
CA ASP A 77 -27.51 -3.13 -26.09
C ASP A 77 -26.77 -3.19 -24.75
N ILE A 78 -27.17 -2.36 -23.79
CA ILE A 78 -26.59 -2.36 -22.44
C ILE A 78 -26.75 -3.73 -21.75
N TRP A 79 -27.75 -4.52 -22.14
CA TRP A 79 -28.00 -5.88 -21.66
C TRP A 79 -27.20 -6.97 -22.39
N GLY A 80 -26.36 -6.59 -23.36
CA GLY A 80 -25.56 -7.50 -24.17
C GLY A 80 -26.32 -8.20 -25.31
N PRO A 81 -25.71 -9.20 -25.96
CA PRO A 81 -24.41 -9.79 -25.63
C PRO A 81 -23.26 -8.81 -25.90
N PHE A 82 -22.24 -8.86 -25.05
CA PHE A 82 -21.00 -8.11 -25.24
C PHE A 82 -20.02 -8.94 -26.07
N GLU A 83 -19.58 -8.42 -27.21
CA GLU A 83 -18.45 -8.96 -27.96
C GLU A 83 -17.14 -8.49 -27.31
N THR A 84 -16.18 -9.40 -27.14
CA THR A 84 -14.87 -9.05 -26.57
C THR A 84 -13.97 -8.46 -27.65
N HIS A 85 -13.14 -7.49 -27.28
CA HIS A 85 -12.14 -6.90 -28.16
C HIS A 85 -11.30 -8.00 -28.85
N PRO A 86 -10.94 -7.87 -30.15
CA PRO A 86 -10.08 -8.83 -30.84
C PRO A 86 -8.73 -9.15 -30.17
N GLN A 87 -8.14 -8.20 -29.42
CA GLN A 87 -6.91 -8.40 -28.63
C GLN A 87 -7.17 -9.04 -27.25
N LYS A 88 -8.44 -9.20 -26.87
CA LYS A 88 -8.94 -9.57 -25.54
C LYS A 88 -8.48 -8.62 -24.44
N HIS A 89 -7.20 -8.66 -24.12
CA HIS A 89 -6.55 -7.89 -23.08
C HIS A 89 -5.83 -6.70 -23.70
N ILE A 90 -6.46 -5.51 -23.63
CA ILE A 90 -5.91 -4.28 -24.18
C ILE A 90 -4.70 -3.76 -23.38
N LEU A 91 -4.53 -4.24 -22.14
CA LEU A 91 -3.38 -3.95 -21.28
C LEU A 91 -3.05 -5.18 -20.42
N THR A 92 -1.81 -5.65 -20.43
CA THR A 92 -1.31 -6.68 -19.50
C THR A 92 0.22 -6.78 -19.55
N SER A 93 0.83 -7.17 -18.43
CA SER A 93 2.25 -7.52 -18.35
C SER A 93 2.51 -9.02 -18.17
N LYS A 94 1.44 -9.85 -18.17
CA LYS A 94 1.51 -11.24 -17.71
C LYS A 94 2.53 -12.12 -18.45
N ASP A 95 2.65 -11.92 -19.76
CA ASP A 95 3.56 -12.68 -20.63
C ASP A 95 4.93 -12.00 -20.80
N HIS A 96 5.19 -10.91 -20.06
CA HIS A 96 6.37 -10.07 -20.18
C HIS A 96 7.03 -9.86 -18.82
N PRO A 97 7.71 -10.87 -18.25
CA PRO A 97 8.24 -10.83 -16.88
C PRO A 97 9.34 -9.78 -16.67
N LEU A 98 9.92 -9.26 -17.76
CA LEU A 98 10.94 -8.21 -17.76
C LEU A 98 10.36 -6.80 -17.92
N ALA A 99 9.05 -6.64 -18.14
CA ALA A 99 8.44 -5.32 -18.22
C ALA A 99 8.61 -4.57 -16.88
N ALA A 100 8.91 -3.27 -16.96
CA ALA A 100 9.12 -2.43 -15.78
C ALA A 100 7.90 -2.34 -14.87
N LEU A 101 6.74 -2.25 -15.50
CA LEU A 101 5.44 -2.17 -14.87
C LEU A 101 4.80 -3.55 -14.97
N GLN A 102 4.67 -4.24 -13.85
CA GLN A 102 4.05 -5.57 -13.74
C GLN A 102 2.63 -5.45 -13.19
N ARG A 103 1.87 -6.54 -13.17
CA ARG A 103 0.51 -6.57 -12.59
C ARG A 103 -0.44 -5.53 -13.23
N ALA A 104 -0.18 -5.14 -14.48
CA ALA A 104 -0.95 -4.12 -15.18
C ALA A 104 -2.39 -4.58 -15.44
N GLY A 105 -3.35 -3.93 -14.82
CA GLY A 105 -4.76 -4.29 -14.86
C GLY A 105 -5.63 -3.30 -14.10
N HIS A 106 -6.92 -3.58 -13.96
CA HIS A 106 -7.89 -2.74 -13.23
C HIS A 106 -7.80 -1.27 -13.64
N GLY A 107 -8.07 -1.01 -14.92
CA GLY A 107 -7.97 0.32 -15.50
C GLY A 107 -9.27 1.09 -15.54
N ASP A 108 -9.15 2.36 -15.92
CA ASP A 108 -10.27 3.28 -16.21
C ASP A 108 -9.87 4.19 -17.39
N ILE A 109 -10.83 4.58 -18.22
CA ILE A 109 -10.62 5.37 -19.43
C ILE A 109 -11.02 6.81 -19.16
N VAL A 110 -10.15 7.74 -19.55
CA VAL A 110 -10.41 9.17 -19.48
C VAL A 110 -10.10 9.85 -20.81
N ASP A 111 -11.04 10.65 -21.28
CA ASP A 111 -10.84 11.56 -22.41
C ASP A 111 -10.47 12.95 -21.89
N THR A 112 -9.48 13.56 -22.53
CA THR A 112 -9.04 14.93 -22.26
C THR A 112 -9.86 15.95 -23.07
N PRO A 113 -9.94 17.21 -22.63
CA PRO A 113 -10.64 18.26 -23.40
C PRO A 113 -10.09 18.49 -24.81
N ASP A 114 -8.79 18.21 -25.05
CA ASP A 114 -8.14 18.29 -26.37
C ASP A 114 -8.32 17.01 -27.22
N GLY A 115 -9.10 16.03 -26.74
CA GLY A 115 -9.51 14.86 -27.51
C GLY A 115 -8.56 13.67 -27.47
N LYS A 116 -7.50 13.71 -26.64
CA LYS A 116 -6.68 12.52 -26.35
C LYS A 116 -7.37 11.60 -25.36
N THR A 117 -7.19 10.30 -25.53
CA THR A 117 -7.69 9.29 -24.59
C THR A 117 -6.51 8.70 -23.80
N TYR A 118 -6.73 8.45 -22.52
CA TYR A 118 -5.79 7.77 -21.64
C TYR A 118 -6.46 6.62 -20.90
N LEU A 119 -5.67 5.60 -20.57
CA LEU A 119 -6.04 4.48 -19.72
C LEU A 119 -5.19 4.56 -18.43
N VAL A 120 -5.81 4.91 -17.31
CA VAL A 120 -5.17 4.76 -16.00
C VAL A 120 -5.28 3.30 -15.57
N HIS A 121 -4.30 2.78 -14.85
CA HIS A 121 -4.31 1.39 -14.37
C HIS A 121 -3.41 1.22 -13.15
N LEU A 122 -3.61 0.15 -12.38
CA LEU A 122 -2.67 -0.21 -11.33
C LEU A 122 -1.46 -0.95 -11.91
N THR A 123 -0.33 -0.89 -11.20
CA THR A 123 0.90 -1.63 -11.52
C THR A 123 1.66 -2.00 -10.24
N GLY A 124 2.47 -3.05 -10.29
CA GLY A 124 3.49 -3.33 -9.28
C GLY A 124 4.88 -3.18 -9.88
N ARG A 125 5.83 -2.69 -9.09
CA ARG A 125 7.25 -2.65 -9.45
C ARG A 125 8.05 -3.64 -8.58
N PRO A 126 8.25 -4.88 -9.05
CA PRO A 126 8.94 -5.89 -8.26
C PRO A 126 10.40 -5.56 -8.04
N THR A 127 10.84 -5.82 -6.82
CA THR A 127 12.24 -5.76 -6.41
C THR A 127 12.81 -7.15 -6.25
N THR A 128 14.14 -7.27 -6.41
CA THR A 128 14.91 -8.51 -6.26
C THR A 128 14.46 -9.65 -7.19
N GLN A 129 15.12 -10.81 -7.08
CA GLN A 129 14.69 -12.05 -7.75
C GLN A 129 13.38 -12.63 -7.20
N HIS A 130 12.98 -12.23 -5.98
CA HIS A 130 11.75 -12.70 -5.35
C HIS A 130 10.49 -12.01 -5.87
N ARG A 131 10.65 -11.03 -6.77
CA ARG A 131 9.55 -10.25 -7.36
C ARG A 131 8.59 -9.68 -6.31
N ARG A 132 9.14 -8.97 -5.32
CA ARG A 132 8.37 -8.38 -4.21
C ARG A 132 8.11 -6.89 -4.47
N CYS A 133 6.87 -6.47 -4.47
CA CYS A 133 6.42 -5.09 -4.66
C CYS A 133 6.34 -4.38 -3.30
N VAL A 134 7.47 -3.85 -2.81
CA VAL A 134 7.54 -3.17 -1.50
C VAL A 134 6.69 -1.90 -1.43
N LEU A 135 6.42 -1.27 -2.58
CA LEU A 135 5.54 -0.11 -2.70
C LEU A 135 4.05 -0.51 -2.84
N GLY A 136 3.75 -1.81 -2.82
CA GLY A 136 2.43 -2.35 -3.11
C GLY A 136 2.04 -2.17 -4.58
N ARG A 137 0.78 -1.79 -4.81
CA ARG A 137 0.25 -1.45 -6.13
C ARG A 137 0.19 0.08 -6.27
N GLU A 138 0.80 0.57 -7.34
CA GLU A 138 0.92 1.97 -7.70
C GLU A 138 -0.01 2.29 -8.87
N THR A 139 -0.24 3.57 -9.16
CA THR A 139 -1.04 4.00 -10.32
C THR A 139 -0.11 4.41 -11.45
N ALA A 140 -0.41 3.93 -12.66
CA ALA A 140 0.22 4.31 -13.91
C ALA A 140 -0.84 4.76 -14.93
N ILE A 141 -0.39 5.39 -16.02
CA ILE A 141 -1.25 5.90 -17.09
C ILE A 141 -0.64 5.56 -18.43
N GLN A 142 -1.48 5.20 -19.41
CA GLN A 142 -1.09 4.89 -20.78
C GLN A 142 -1.87 5.77 -21.76
N GLU A 143 -1.21 6.24 -22.82
CA GLU A 143 -1.90 6.87 -23.94
C GLU A 143 -2.68 5.79 -24.70
N ALA A 144 -3.93 6.06 -25.01
CA ALA A 144 -4.80 5.17 -25.76
C ALA A 144 -5.45 5.92 -26.93
N TYR A 145 -5.94 5.18 -27.91
CA TYR A 145 -6.61 5.76 -29.07
C TYR A 145 -7.73 4.85 -29.57
N TRP A 146 -8.73 5.46 -30.18
CA TRP A 146 -9.83 4.76 -30.83
C TRP A 146 -9.47 4.48 -32.29
N GLY A 147 -9.50 3.22 -32.69
CA GLY A 147 -9.30 2.80 -34.09
C GLY A 147 -10.52 3.04 -34.97
N ASP A 148 -10.33 2.94 -36.29
CA ASP A 148 -11.40 3.07 -37.29
C ASP A 148 -12.48 1.97 -37.16
N ASP A 149 -12.17 0.89 -36.43
CA ASP A 149 -13.07 -0.21 -36.13
C ASP A 149 -13.86 -0.01 -34.83
N ASP A 150 -13.85 1.21 -34.27
CA ASP A 150 -14.47 1.60 -33.01
C ASP A 150 -13.93 0.83 -31.79
N TRP A 151 -12.69 0.34 -31.78
CA TRP A 151 -12.05 -0.26 -30.60
C TRP A 151 -11.01 0.67 -29.97
N LEU A 152 -10.84 0.55 -28.65
CA LEU A 152 -9.79 1.28 -27.92
C LEU A 152 -8.51 0.45 -27.88
N TYR A 153 -7.41 1.03 -28.34
CA TYR A 153 -6.08 0.45 -28.30
C TYR A 153 -5.16 1.25 -27.37
N VAL A 154 -4.29 0.56 -26.65
CA VAL A 154 -3.20 1.18 -25.88
C VAL A 154 -2.01 1.40 -26.82
N LYS A 155 -1.45 2.61 -26.84
CA LYS A 155 -0.27 2.94 -27.64
C LYS A 155 0.93 2.13 -27.16
N ASN A 156 1.60 1.44 -28.09
CA ASN A 156 2.68 0.47 -27.81
C ASN A 156 2.27 -0.72 -26.92
N GLY A 157 0.97 -0.92 -26.70
CA GLY A 157 0.43 -2.01 -25.90
C GLY A 157 0.54 -3.39 -26.59
N PRO A 158 0.12 -4.47 -25.90
CA PRO A 158 -0.62 -4.46 -24.62
C PRO A 158 0.28 -4.30 -23.38
N VAL A 159 1.60 -4.34 -23.52
CA VAL A 159 2.52 -4.14 -22.40
C VAL A 159 2.55 -2.64 -22.04
N PRO A 160 2.39 -2.26 -20.76
CA PRO A 160 2.44 -0.86 -20.35
C PRO A 160 3.80 -0.22 -20.65
N SER A 161 3.79 0.96 -21.24
CA SER A 161 4.98 1.78 -21.40
C SER A 161 5.39 2.38 -20.06
N LEU A 162 6.71 2.43 -19.78
CA LEU A 162 7.26 3.09 -18.60
C LEU A 162 7.18 4.62 -18.73
N ARG A 163 7.31 5.14 -19.96
CA ARG A 163 7.24 6.56 -20.29
C ARG A 163 6.05 6.84 -21.18
N VAL A 164 5.22 7.79 -20.79
CA VAL A 164 3.99 8.15 -21.50
C VAL A 164 3.91 9.67 -21.59
N GLU A 165 3.62 10.17 -22.79
CA GLU A 165 3.43 11.58 -23.04
C GLU A 165 2.08 12.04 -22.47
N VAL A 166 2.11 12.94 -21.51
CA VAL A 166 0.91 13.51 -20.86
C VAL A 166 0.90 15.03 -21.01
N PRO A 167 -0.27 15.68 -20.98
CA PRO A 167 -0.34 17.13 -20.95
C PRO A 167 0.29 17.66 -19.66
N GLY A 168 1.41 18.36 -19.77
CA GLY A 168 2.11 18.96 -18.63
C GLY A 168 3.62 18.99 -18.80
N THR A 169 4.32 19.46 -17.78
CA THR A 169 5.78 19.38 -17.67
C THR A 169 6.12 18.51 -16.47
N ARG A 170 7.06 17.59 -16.66
CA ARG A 170 7.54 16.73 -15.58
C ARG A 170 8.28 17.57 -14.53
N ASP A 171 7.81 17.52 -13.29
CA ASP A 171 8.46 18.11 -12.11
C ASP A 171 8.43 17.11 -10.94
N ASP A 172 9.60 16.55 -10.66
CA ASP A 172 9.80 15.53 -9.64
C ASP A 172 10.28 16.15 -8.32
N THR A 173 10.39 17.50 -8.24
CA THR A 173 11.03 18.19 -7.11
C THR A 173 10.35 17.84 -5.79
N GLN A 174 9.02 17.88 -5.76
CA GLN A 174 8.25 17.55 -4.57
C GLN A 174 8.27 16.05 -4.25
N TYR A 175 8.39 15.18 -5.27
CA TYR A 175 8.50 13.73 -5.08
C TYR A 175 9.79 13.38 -4.34
N TRP A 176 10.91 14.02 -4.71
CA TRP A 176 12.23 13.78 -4.11
C TRP A 176 12.58 14.65 -2.89
N ALA A 177 11.69 15.57 -2.49
CA ALA A 177 11.94 16.45 -1.35
C ALA A 177 11.93 15.68 -0.01
N GLU A 178 12.80 16.09 0.91
CA GLU A 178 12.67 15.69 2.31
C GLU A 178 11.36 16.23 2.87
N GLN A 179 10.60 15.35 3.52
CA GLN A 179 9.39 15.71 4.24
C GLN A 179 9.69 15.69 5.74
N ARG A 180 9.54 16.85 6.38
CA ARG A 180 9.68 16.99 7.83
C ARG A 180 8.35 17.42 8.44
N TYR A 181 7.85 16.61 9.36
CA TYR A 181 6.62 16.85 10.10
C TYR A 181 6.96 17.23 11.53
N THR A 182 6.61 18.45 11.93
CA THR A 182 6.84 19.00 13.29
C THR A 182 5.59 18.99 14.16
N PHE A 183 4.44 18.59 13.61
CA PHE A 183 3.18 18.47 14.35
C PHE A 183 2.72 19.78 15.03
N ASP A 184 3.04 20.93 14.42
CA ASP A 184 2.62 22.25 14.89
C ASP A 184 1.12 22.53 14.67
N ALA A 185 0.50 21.82 13.74
CA ALA A 185 -0.91 21.94 13.36
C ALA A 185 -1.64 20.60 13.48
N ALA A 186 -2.62 20.31 12.62
CA ALA A 186 -3.27 19.00 12.57
C ALA A 186 -2.33 17.91 12.02
N LEU A 187 -2.74 16.65 12.16
CA LEU A 187 -2.04 15.53 11.53
C LEU A 187 -2.04 15.71 10.00
N HIS A 188 -0.86 15.66 9.38
CA HIS A 188 -0.73 15.81 7.93
C HIS A 188 -1.41 14.66 7.16
N HIS A 189 -1.98 14.95 5.99
CA HIS A 189 -2.75 13.98 5.19
C HIS A 189 -1.96 12.77 4.67
N ASP A 190 -0.62 12.85 4.68
CA ASP A 190 0.27 11.71 4.39
C ASP A 190 0.10 10.57 5.41
N PHE A 191 -0.27 10.91 6.66
CA PHE A 191 -0.43 9.94 7.72
C PHE A 191 -1.83 9.33 7.73
N GLN A 192 -1.85 8.03 7.98
CA GLN A 192 -3.05 7.24 8.21
C GLN A 192 -2.88 6.39 9.47
N TRP A 193 -4.01 5.88 9.95
CA TRP A 193 -4.10 4.96 11.07
C TRP A 193 -4.93 3.74 10.66
N LEU A 194 -4.90 2.69 11.49
CA LEU A 194 -5.60 1.46 11.17
C LEU A 194 -7.03 1.47 11.70
N ARG A 195 -7.99 1.47 10.77
CA ARG A 195 -9.39 1.01 10.87
C ARG A 195 -10.34 1.83 11.75
N THR A 196 -9.94 2.20 12.97
CA THR A 196 -10.87 2.80 13.94
C THR A 196 -11.33 4.19 13.48
N PRO A 197 -12.64 4.50 13.55
CA PRO A 197 -13.13 5.86 13.35
C PRO A 197 -12.85 6.76 14.56
N ASP A 198 -12.62 6.18 15.74
CA ASP A 198 -12.48 6.88 17.02
C ASP A 198 -11.03 7.34 17.26
N THR A 199 -10.55 8.22 16.39
CA THR A 199 -9.14 8.65 16.35
C THR A 199 -8.62 9.27 17.65
N ASP A 200 -9.45 9.99 18.38
CA ASP A 200 -9.07 10.60 19.67
C ASP A 200 -8.64 9.58 20.73
N ARG A 201 -8.99 8.30 20.53
CA ARG A 201 -8.54 7.20 21.40
C ARG A 201 -7.09 6.80 21.13
N ILE A 202 -6.57 7.00 19.92
CA ILE A 202 -5.26 6.48 19.51
C ILE A 202 -4.19 7.57 19.37
N PHE A 203 -4.56 8.78 18.95
CA PHE A 203 -3.61 9.88 18.83
C PHE A 203 -4.25 11.25 19.07
N ASN A 204 -3.40 12.22 19.40
CA ASN A 204 -3.73 13.63 19.40
C ASN A 204 -2.51 14.44 18.93
N VAL A 205 -2.73 15.54 18.22
CA VAL A 205 -1.67 16.50 17.91
C VAL A 205 -1.84 17.74 18.77
N ALA A 206 -0.86 17.99 19.64
CA ALA A 206 -0.92 19.11 20.58
C ALA A 206 0.47 19.61 20.96
N GLY A 207 0.64 20.93 20.95
CA GLY A 207 1.86 21.58 21.42
C GLY A 207 3.11 21.25 20.59
N GLY A 208 2.97 21.14 19.27
CA GLY A 208 4.09 20.81 18.37
C GLY A 208 4.53 19.35 18.45
N LYS A 209 3.61 18.44 18.80
CA LYS A 209 3.90 17.01 19.00
C LYS A 209 2.75 16.13 18.58
N LEU A 210 3.09 14.96 18.06
CA LEU A 210 2.15 13.83 17.97
C LEU A 210 2.21 13.05 19.28
N VAL A 211 1.08 12.93 19.96
CA VAL A 211 0.94 12.10 21.16
C VAL A 211 0.16 10.85 20.80
N LEU A 212 0.80 9.69 20.92
CA LEU A 212 0.14 8.40 20.79
C LEU A 212 -0.22 7.88 22.18
N THR A 213 -1.47 7.49 22.36
CA THR A 213 -1.94 6.90 23.61
C THR A 213 -1.87 5.38 23.45
N GLY A 214 -1.05 4.70 24.25
CA GLY A 214 -0.82 3.26 24.15
C GLY A 214 -2.13 2.48 24.20
N ARG A 215 -2.28 1.57 23.23
CA ARG A 215 -3.43 0.66 23.11
C ARG A 215 -2.95 -0.78 22.96
N GLU A 216 -3.58 -1.57 22.12
CA GLU A 216 -3.24 -2.97 21.92
C GLU A 216 -1.91 -3.12 21.18
N SER A 217 -1.36 -4.33 21.18
CA SER A 217 -0.13 -4.66 20.44
C SER A 217 -0.22 -4.28 18.95
N ILE A 218 0.94 -4.02 18.34
CA ILE A 218 1.09 -3.72 16.90
C ILE A 218 0.52 -4.79 15.95
N GLY A 219 0.27 -5.99 16.47
CA GLY A 219 -0.39 -7.05 15.73
C GLY A 219 -1.92 -6.92 15.67
N SER A 220 -2.58 -6.13 16.52
CA SER A 220 -4.03 -6.23 16.73
C SER A 220 -4.91 -5.96 15.48
N TRP A 221 -6.12 -6.53 15.44
CA TRP A 221 -7.13 -6.15 14.45
C TRP A 221 -7.95 -4.92 14.86
N PHE A 222 -7.86 -4.51 16.11
CA PHE A 222 -8.70 -3.49 16.72
C PHE A 222 -7.92 -2.20 16.97
N GLU A 223 -7.76 -1.78 18.23
CA GLU A 223 -7.20 -0.46 18.56
C GLU A 223 -5.67 -0.51 18.59
N GLN A 224 -5.05 -0.22 17.45
CA GLN A 224 -3.62 0.09 17.39
C GLN A 224 -3.41 1.59 17.42
N ALA A 225 -2.64 2.07 18.39
CA ALA A 225 -2.06 3.41 18.32
C ALA A 225 -0.87 3.40 17.35
N LEU A 226 -1.18 3.36 16.05
CA LEU A 226 -0.24 3.41 14.93
C LEU A 226 -0.64 4.55 14.01
N VAL A 227 0.31 5.45 13.74
CA VAL A 227 0.17 6.55 12.79
C VAL A 227 1.35 6.48 11.83
N ALA A 228 1.08 6.21 10.56
CA ALA A 228 2.10 5.90 9.57
C ALA A 228 1.78 6.47 8.20
N ARG A 229 2.80 6.70 7.38
CA ARG A 229 2.67 7.11 5.98
C ARG A 229 3.20 6.03 5.04
N ARG A 230 2.77 6.06 3.78
CA ARG A 230 3.21 5.12 2.74
C ARG A 230 4.71 5.22 2.50
N GLN A 231 5.36 4.07 2.31
CA GLN A 231 6.64 4.04 1.62
C GLN A 231 6.40 4.34 0.14
N ALA A 232 6.89 5.48 -0.36
CA ALA A 232 6.68 5.95 -1.74
C ALA A 232 7.94 5.84 -2.62
N HIS A 233 9.05 5.39 -2.04
CA HIS A 233 10.35 5.25 -2.68
C HIS A 233 10.96 3.89 -2.32
N PHE A 234 11.73 3.30 -3.23
CA PHE A 234 12.43 2.04 -2.97
C PHE A 234 13.44 2.17 -1.84
N SER A 235 14.20 3.27 -1.85
CA SER A 235 15.19 3.59 -0.84
C SER A 235 14.82 4.91 -0.13
N LEU A 236 14.97 4.93 1.19
CA LEU A 236 14.58 6.07 2.03
C LEU A 236 15.31 6.05 3.37
N ASP A 237 15.33 7.20 4.03
CA ASP A 237 15.61 7.32 5.46
C ASP A 237 14.36 7.83 6.18
N ALA A 238 14.12 7.31 7.38
CA ALA A 238 13.07 7.82 8.25
C ALA A 238 13.59 8.02 9.68
N GLU A 239 13.19 9.12 10.31
CA GLU A 239 13.63 9.48 11.66
C GLU A 239 12.45 10.01 12.48
N THR A 240 12.50 9.78 13.79
CA THR A 240 11.61 10.43 14.77
C THR A 240 12.35 10.66 16.08
N VAL A 241 11.83 11.55 16.92
CA VAL A 241 12.35 11.78 18.27
C VAL A 241 11.22 11.50 19.25
N ILE A 242 11.44 10.52 20.13
CA ILE A 242 10.44 10.04 21.09
C ILE A 242 10.81 10.42 22.53
N ASP A 243 9.81 10.85 23.28
CA ASP A 243 9.79 10.99 24.73
C ASP A 243 8.77 9.99 25.30
N PHE A 244 9.27 8.95 25.97
CA PHE A 244 8.48 7.85 26.50
C PHE A 244 9.14 7.23 27.75
N SER A 245 8.33 7.04 28.79
CA SER A 245 8.73 6.50 30.09
C SER A 245 7.81 5.32 30.45
N PRO A 246 8.14 4.11 29.96
CA PRO A 246 7.39 2.90 30.29
C PRO A 246 7.54 2.53 31.77
N SER A 247 6.47 2.06 32.39
CA SER A 247 6.48 1.57 33.78
C SER A 247 6.85 0.10 33.90
N ASP A 248 6.68 -0.68 32.82
CA ASP A 248 7.02 -2.10 32.75
C ASP A 248 7.26 -2.55 31.29
N GLU A 249 7.57 -3.83 31.09
CA GLU A 249 7.86 -4.46 29.80
C GLU A 249 6.66 -4.61 28.87
N ARG A 250 5.45 -4.28 29.33
CA ARG A 250 4.20 -4.36 28.54
C ARG A 250 3.87 -3.03 27.86
N GLN A 251 4.71 -2.02 28.05
CA GLN A 251 4.60 -0.69 27.45
C GLN A 251 5.78 -0.43 26.51
N PHE A 252 5.47 -0.19 25.24
CA PHE A 252 6.50 0.00 24.22
C PHE A 252 6.03 0.93 23.10
N ALA A 253 6.88 1.88 22.73
CA ALA A 253 6.58 2.89 21.72
C ALA A 253 7.81 3.21 20.86
N GLY A 254 7.62 3.53 19.58
CA GLY A 254 8.75 3.85 18.72
C GLY A 254 8.44 3.89 17.22
N LEU A 255 9.44 3.54 16.43
CA LEU A 255 9.47 3.64 14.96
C LEU A 255 9.22 2.27 14.31
N THR A 256 8.28 2.19 13.38
CA THR A 256 7.90 0.94 12.70
C THR A 256 7.99 1.02 11.19
N ALA A 257 8.43 -0.07 10.58
CA ALA A 257 8.22 -0.39 9.17
C ALA A 257 7.18 -1.53 9.11
N TYR A 258 5.99 -1.23 8.60
CA TYR A 258 4.78 -2.03 8.78
C TYR A 258 4.10 -2.31 7.45
N TYR A 259 3.75 -3.56 7.20
CA TYR A 259 2.81 -3.92 6.12
C TYR A 259 1.49 -4.41 6.71
N CYS A 260 1.56 -5.42 7.58
CA CYS A 260 0.42 -5.94 8.32
C CYS A 260 0.90 -6.65 9.59
N ARG A 261 -0.02 -7.23 10.37
CA ARG A 261 0.31 -7.97 11.60
C ARG A 261 1.26 -9.16 11.42
N TYR A 262 1.44 -9.65 10.20
CA TYR A 262 2.32 -10.79 9.87
C TYR A 262 3.70 -10.34 9.37
N ASN A 263 3.88 -9.03 9.11
CA ASN A 263 5.01 -8.45 8.38
C ASN A 263 5.29 -7.05 8.90
N PHE A 264 6.19 -6.94 9.87
CA PHE A 264 6.64 -5.65 10.40
C PHE A 264 8.00 -5.75 11.10
N PHE A 265 8.64 -4.60 11.24
CA PHE A 265 9.78 -4.36 12.11
C PHE A 265 9.49 -3.15 12.98
N TYR A 266 9.79 -3.23 14.27
CA TYR A 266 9.41 -2.22 15.24
C TYR A 266 10.55 -1.98 16.24
N LEU A 267 11.22 -0.84 16.11
CA LEU A 267 12.21 -0.35 17.06
C LEU A 267 11.49 0.41 18.17
N THR A 268 11.59 -0.10 19.40
CA THR A 268 10.80 0.39 20.53
C THR A 268 11.68 0.87 21.67
N VAL A 269 11.26 1.95 22.32
CA VAL A 269 11.60 2.22 23.71
C VAL A 269 10.61 1.42 24.57
N SER A 270 11.13 0.49 25.36
CA SER A 270 10.41 -0.39 26.30
C SER A 270 10.97 -0.24 27.72
N GLY A 271 10.34 -0.88 28.69
CA GLY A 271 10.79 -0.95 30.08
C GLY A 271 11.20 -2.38 30.49
N THR A 272 12.06 -2.50 31.49
CA THR A 272 12.19 -3.73 32.29
C THR A 272 11.02 -3.85 33.28
N GLU A 273 10.95 -4.94 34.07
CA GLU A 273 9.94 -5.12 35.13
C GLU A 273 9.89 -3.97 36.17
N THR A 274 10.97 -3.19 36.26
CA THR A 274 11.10 -2.04 37.17
C THR A 274 10.95 -0.69 36.46
N GLY A 275 10.60 -0.68 35.17
CA GLY A 275 10.45 0.52 34.35
C GLY A 275 11.77 1.16 33.89
N LYS A 276 12.91 0.47 34.04
CA LYS A 276 14.17 0.93 33.43
C LYS A 276 14.08 0.86 31.93
N ARG A 277 14.44 1.95 31.26
CA ARG A 277 14.26 2.11 29.81
C ARG A 277 15.27 1.27 29.04
N GLU A 278 14.81 0.64 27.98
CA GLU A 278 15.65 -0.08 27.04
C GLU A 278 15.13 0.05 25.61
N LEU A 279 16.01 -0.13 24.63
CA LEU A 279 15.63 -0.32 23.24
C LEU A 279 15.50 -1.79 22.91
N LEU A 280 14.38 -2.15 22.29
CA LEU A 280 14.09 -3.50 21.84
C LEU A 280 13.57 -3.48 20.41
N LEU A 281 14.08 -4.40 19.59
CA LEU A 281 13.61 -4.64 18.22
C LEU A 281 12.65 -5.83 18.21
N MET A 282 11.40 -5.57 17.86
CA MET A 282 10.38 -6.59 17.62
C MET A 282 10.15 -6.74 16.12
N ARG A 283 9.99 -7.97 15.65
CA ARG A 283 9.74 -8.24 14.23
C ARG A 283 8.85 -9.46 14.03
N SER A 284 8.03 -9.41 12.99
CA SER A 284 7.29 -10.55 12.47
C SER A 284 7.60 -10.66 10.99
N GLU A 285 8.23 -11.77 10.57
CA GLU A 285 8.73 -11.94 9.21
C GLU A 285 7.89 -12.99 8.45
N ALA A 286 6.82 -12.55 7.79
CA ALA A 286 5.96 -13.41 6.96
C ALA A 286 5.40 -14.64 7.71
N SER A 287 4.77 -14.38 8.86
CA SER A 287 4.40 -15.40 9.83
C SER A 287 2.94 -15.88 9.74
N HIS A 288 2.26 -15.71 8.61
CA HIS A 288 0.89 -16.20 8.43
C HIS A 288 0.82 -17.74 8.52
N PRO A 289 -0.21 -18.31 9.17
CA PRO A 289 -1.40 -17.66 9.74
C PRO A 289 -1.26 -17.15 11.18
N HIS A 290 -0.10 -17.36 11.79
CA HIS A 290 0.06 -17.23 13.23
C HIS A 290 0.37 -15.80 13.71
N GLY A 291 1.08 -14.99 12.92
CA GLY A 291 1.45 -13.63 13.37
C GLY A 291 2.53 -13.65 14.45
N ASN A 292 3.41 -14.66 14.43
CA ASN A 292 4.42 -14.85 15.46
C ASN A 292 5.48 -13.75 15.40
N LEU A 293 5.98 -13.36 16.57
CA LEU A 293 7.22 -12.61 16.68
C LEU A 293 8.41 -13.55 16.48
N GLU A 294 9.47 -13.07 15.83
CA GLU A 294 10.73 -13.79 15.72
C GLU A 294 11.47 -13.73 17.06
N MET A 295 11.69 -14.90 17.67
CA MET A 295 12.36 -15.06 18.96
C MET A 295 13.61 -15.96 18.85
N PRO A 296 14.64 -15.78 19.70
CA PRO A 296 14.76 -14.72 20.70
C PRO A 296 14.92 -13.33 20.05
N PHE A 297 14.56 -12.28 20.79
CA PHE A 297 14.87 -10.91 20.37
C PHE A 297 16.38 -10.67 20.45
N ASP A 298 16.86 -9.68 19.68
CA ASP A 298 18.22 -9.18 19.84
C ASP A 298 18.39 -8.59 21.25
N GLU A 299 19.63 -8.65 21.79
CA GLU A 299 19.94 -8.13 23.13
C GLU A 299 19.52 -6.65 23.25
N PRO A 300 18.75 -6.27 24.28
CA PRO A 300 18.26 -4.91 24.41
C PRO A 300 19.40 -3.95 24.76
N VAL A 301 19.28 -2.71 24.30
CA VAL A 301 20.22 -1.63 24.66
C VAL A 301 19.64 -0.86 25.83
N GLN A 302 20.34 -0.85 26.96
CA GLN A 302 19.93 -0.06 28.12
C GLN A 302 20.03 1.44 27.84
N LEU A 303 18.96 2.17 28.15
CA LEU A 303 18.88 3.61 28.01
C LEU A 303 18.95 4.29 29.38
N PRO A 304 19.35 5.58 29.45
CA PRO A 304 19.13 6.39 30.64
C PRO A 304 17.64 6.45 31.01
N ASP A 305 17.32 6.52 32.30
CA ASP A 305 15.93 6.54 32.81
C ASP A 305 15.11 7.73 32.30
N GLN A 306 15.76 8.80 31.83
CA GLN A 306 15.12 10.00 31.32
C GLN A 306 15.76 10.49 30.02
N GLY A 307 15.07 11.40 29.33
CA GLY A 307 15.57 12.05 28.12
C GLY A 307 15.04 11.42 26.84
N LYS A 308 15.06 12.21 25.77
CA LYS A 308 14.52 11.84 24.46
C LYS A 308 15.48 10.92 23.73
N VAL A 309 14.93 10.10 22.83
CA VAL A 309 15.70 9.21 21.96
C VAL A 309 15.33 9.51 20.51
N LYS A 310 16.34 9.75 19.68
CA LYS A 310 16.14 9.71 18.22
C LYS A 310 16.12 8.25 17.79
N LEU A 311 15.10 7.86 17.04
CA LEU A 311 14.99 6.56 16.39
C LEU A 311 15.04 6.79 14.88
N ALA A 312 15.77 5.93 14.17
CA ALA A 312 15.88 6.04 12.72
C ALA A 312 15.94 4.67 12.04
N LEU A 313 15.58 4.64 10.77
CA LEU A 313 15.80 3.52 9.88
C LEU A 313 16.25 3.99 8.51
N THR A 314 16.99 3.13 7.82
CA THR A 314 17.36 3.31 6.42
C THR A 314 16.97 2.07 5.62
N ILE A 315 16.40 2.27 4.43
CA ILE A 315 16.14 1.21 3.45
C ILE A 315 17.01 1.47 2.22
N ARG A 316 17.79 0.47 1.80
CA ARG A 316 18.62 0.48 0.58
C ARG A 316 18.42 -0.83 -0.19
N GLY A 317 17.70 -0.77 -1.31
CA GLY A 317 17.27 -2.00 -1.99
C GLY A 317 16.44 -2.89 -1.07
N LYS A 318 16.98 -4.04 -0.65
CA LYS A 318 16.32 -4.93 0.32
C LYS A 318 16.80 -4.76 1.76
N GLU A 319 17.81 -3.94 2.00
CA GLU A 319 18.47 -3.85 3.30
C GLU A 319 17.76 -2.82 4.17
N LEU A 320 17.25 -3.25 5.33
CA LEU A 320 16.70 -2.41 6.39
C LEU A 320 17.66 -2.40 7.58
N GLN A 321 18.13 -1.21 7.99
CA GLN A 321 18.96 -1.04 9.18
C GLN A 321 18.33 -0.01 10.11
N PHE A 322 18.30 -0.31 11.40
CA PHE A 322 17.84 0.60 12.45
C PHE A 322 19.00 1.30 13.16
N TYR A 323 18.71 2.49 13.66
CA TYR A 323 19.65 3.33 14.40
C TYR A 323 18.95 4.04 15.55
N TYR A 324 19.72 4.44 16.55
CA TYR A 324 19.26 5.31 17.63
C TYR A 324 20.34 6.32 18.03
N ALA A 325 19.94 7.40 18.68
CA ALA A 325 20.86 8.32 19.34
C ALA A 325 20.20 8.97 20.56
N MET A 326 20.98 9.19 21.62
CA MET A 326 20.60 10.11 22.68
C MET A 326 20.78 11.55 22.21
N GLU A 327 20.17 12.49 22.93
CA GLU A 327 20.33 13.92 22.64
C GLU A 327 21.82 14.33 22.64
N GLY A 328 22.24 15.00 21.56
CA GLY A 328 23.63 15.42 21.36
C GLY A 328 24.62 14.31 20.97
N GLN A 329 24.16 13.09 20.71
CA GLN A 329 25.00 11.97 20.28
C GLN A 329 24.79 11.62 18.81
N GLU A 330 25.78 10.94 18.23
CA GLU A 330 25.71 10.40 16.86
C GLU A 330 24.83 9.14 16.79
N LEU A 331 24.26 8.90 15.60
CA LEU A 331 23.47 7.70 15.34
C LEU A 331 24.32 6.44 15.47
N THR A 332 23.85 5.51 16.31
CA THR A 332 24.45 4.19 16.52
C THR A 332 23.54 3.12 15.94
N GLN A 333 24.12 2.14 15.24
CA GLN A 333 23.38 1.00 14.71
C GLN A 333 22.82 0.12 15.84
N ILE A 334 21.61 -0.39 15.64
CA ILE A 334 20.98 -1.38 16.52
C ILE A 334 20.34 -2.48 15.70
N GLY A 335 20.49 -3.73 16.17
CA GLY A 335 20.11 -4.91 15.43
C GLY A 335 21.00 -5.15 14.20
N LYS A 336 20.75 -6.27 13.54
CA LYS A 336 21.38 -6.60 12.25
C LYS A 336 20.68 -5.91 11.08
N VAL A 337 21.23 -6.06 9.88
CA VAL A 337 20.53 -5.71 8.64
C VAL A 337 19.41 -6.74 8.38
N TYR A 338 18.17 -6.26 8.23
CA TYR A 338 16.98 -7.05 7.93
C TYR A 338 16.59 -6.98 6.44
N ASP A 339 15.74 -7.92 6.00
CA ASP A 339 15.20 -7.93 4.63
C ASP A 339 13.93 -7.06 4.55
N ALA A 340 14.07 -5.79 4.15
CA ALA A 340 12.96 -4.86 3.91
C ALA A 340 11.96 -5.37 2.86
N SER A 341 12.30 -6.34 2.02
CA SER A 341 11.38 -6.78 0.97
C SER A 341 10.18 -7.57 1.53
N ILE A 342 10.22 -8.02 2.80
CA ILE A 342 9.13 -8.77 3.42
C ILE A 342 7.88 -7.93 3.74
N ILE A 343 7.99 -6.59 3.73
CA ILE A 343 6.85 -5.68 3.89
C ILE A 343 6.26 -5.35 2.51
N SER A 344 5.84 -6.39 1.80
CA SER A 344 5.32 -6.32 0.42
C SER A 344 4.03 -7.13 0.26
N ASP A 345 3.30 -6.86 -0.82
CA ASP A 345 2.08 -7.58 -1.18
C ASP A 345 2.28 -9.10 -1.21
N GLU A 346 3.43 -9.56 -1.72
CA GLU A 346 3.75 -10.97 -1.90
C GLU A 346 4.08 -11.70 -0.60
N CYS A 347 4.37 -10.96 0.48
CA CYS A 347 4.72 -11.52 1.78
C CYS A 347 3.62 -11.36 2.82
N GLY A 348 2.54 -10.65 2.49
CA GLY A 348 1.40 -10.47 3.39
C GLY A 348 0.66 -11.78 3.67
N GLY A 349 -0.38 -11.69 4.51
CA GLY A 349 -1.04 -12.86 5.10
C GLY A 349 -1.67 -13.84 4.11
N HIS A 350 -1.83 -13.53 2.83
CA HIS A 350 -2.30 -14.52 1.87
C HIS A 350 -1.53 -14.33 0.57
N ALA A 351 -0.57 -15.22 0.30
CA ALA A 351 0.22 -15.18 -0.93
C ALA A 351 -0.72 -15.16 -2.15
N ASN A 352 -0.53 -14.17 -3.03
CA ASN A 352 -1.25 -13.91 -4.28
C ASN A 352 -2.74 -13.50 -4.18
N HIS A 353 -3.45 -13.78 -3.08
CA HIS A 353 -4.87 -13.45 -2.93
C HIS A 353 -5.24 -13.07 -1.48
N GLY A 354 -4.92 -11.83 -1.08
CA GLY A 354 -5.37 -11.26 0.20
C GLY A 354 -4.38 -10.27 0.83
N SER A 355 -3.61 -9.57 0.01
CA SER A 355 -2.60 -8.60 0.41
C SER A 355 -2.57 -7.49 -0.64
N PHE A 356 -3.05 -6.30 -0.27
CA PHE A 356 -3.56 -5.30 -1.21
C PHE A 356 -3.14 -3.86 -0.88
N THR A 357 -2.14 -3.66 -0.01
CA THR A 357 -1.73 -2.35 0.50
C THR A 357 -0.37 -1.93 -0.06
N GLY A 358 0.69 -2.18 0.70
CA GLY A 358 2.04 -1.64 0.51
C GLY A 358 2.70 -1.35 1.86
N ALA A 359 4.01 -1.16 1.89
CA ALA A 359 4.73 -0.80 3.09
C ALA A 359 4.35 0.60 3.62
N PHE A 360 4.33 0.73 4.94
CA PHE A 360 4.15 1.97 5.68
C PHE A 360 5.30 2.16 6.67
N ILE A 361 5.74 3.39 6.86
CA ILE A 361 6.72 3.77 7.89
C ILE A 361 6.05 4.77 8.83
N GLY A 362 6.19 4.58 10.14
CA GLY A 362 5.47 5.42 11.09
C GLY A 362 5.85 5.22 12.54
N MET A 363 5.02 5.78 13.40
CA MET A 363 5.17 5.74 14.84
C MET A 363 4.05 4.89 15.44
N ALA A 364 4.38 4.14 16.48
CA ALA A 364 3.40 3.36 17.22
C ALA A 364 3.63 3.42 18.73
N ALA A 365 2.58 3.13 19.49
CA ALA A 365 2.62 2.97 20.95
C ALA A 365 1.67 1.85 21.39
N SER A 366 2.15 0.93 22.22
CA SER A 366 1.35 -0.14 22.82
C SER A 366 1.45 -0.04 24.34
N ASP A 367 0.33 -0.27 25.01
CA ASP A 367 0.25 -0.43 26.46
C ASP A 367 -0.67 -1.62 26.74
N CYS A 368 -0.07 -2.81 26.85
CA CYS A 368 -0.80 -4.04 27.07
C CYS A 368 -1.36 -4.15 28.52
N ASN A 369 -1.11 -3.16 29.39
CA ASN A 369 -1.75 -3.05 30.70
C ASN A 369 -3.11 -2.36 30.63
N GLY A 370 -3.37 -1.60 29.56
CA GLY A 370 -4.53 -0.72 29.48
C GLY A 370 -4.40 0.55 30.33
N ALA A 371 -3.17 0.92 30.74
CA ALA A 371 -2.92 2.14 31.51
C ALA A 371 -2.84 3.42 30.65
N GLU A 372 -2.97 3.26 29.33
CA GLU A 372 -2.99 4.35 28.36
C GLU A 372 -1.71 5.21 28.36
N ALA A 373 -0.54 4.57 28.53
CA ALA A 373 0.76 5.24 28.53
C ALA A 373 0.97 6.10 27.27
N LYS A 374 1.44 7.35 27.46
CA LYS A 374 1.55 8.33 26.38
C LYS A 374 2.97 8.43 25.85
N ALA A 375 3.14 8.12 24.57
CA ALA A 375 4.38 8.37 23.83
C ALA A 375 4.26 9.68 23.07
N ARG A 376 5.25 10.57 23.21
CA ARG A 376 5.26 11.88 22.55
C ARG A 376 6.35 11.89 21.50
N PHE A 377 5.99 12.24 20.27
CA PHE A 377 6.89 12.35 19.13
C PHE A 377 7.02 13.81 18.72
N ASP A 378 8.24 14.34 18.78
CA ASP A 378 8.51 15.75 18.45
C ASP A 378 8.50 15.98 16.93
N CYS A 379 8.86 14.97 16.15
CA CYS A 379 8.85 15.08 14.70
C CYS A 379 8.82 13.70 14.03
N PHE A 380 8.50 13.69 12.73
CA PHE A 380 8.78 12.58 11.83
C PHE A 380 9.45 13.13 10.58
N VAL A 381 10.53 12.51 10.13
CA VAL A 381 11.26 12.88 8.93
C VAL A 381 11.21 11.70 7.98
N TYR A 382 10.93 11.97 6.70
CA TYR A 382 11.02 11.02 5.62
C TYR A 382 11.85 11.63 4.49
N ARG A 383 12.97 10.99 4.16
CA ARG A 383 13.90 11.44 3.14
C ARG A 383 13.99 10.41 2.04
N PRO A 384 13.50 10.71 0.82
CA PRO A 384 13.75 9.89 -0.35
C PRO A 384 15.25 9.75 -0.62
N VAL A 385 15.69 8.55 -1.00
CA VAL A 385 17.08 8.30 -1.39
C VAL A 385 17.11 7.56 -2.72
N GLN A 386 18.05 7.92 -3.58
CA GLN A 386 18.36 7.14 -4.77
C GLN A 386 19.46 6.15 -4.45
N HIS A 387 19.18 4.86 -4.62
CA HIS A 387 20.17 3.80 -4.52
C HIS A 387 20.35 3.13 -5.89
N TYR A 388 21.56 2.68 -6.20
CA TYR A 388 21.88 2.11 -7.52
C TYR A 388 21.11 0.81 -7.84
N THR A 389 20.51 0.18 -6.84
CA THR A 389 19.66 -1.01 -7.02
C THR A 389 18.19 -0.66 -7.28
N ASP A 390 17.80 0.61 -7.16
CA ASP A 390 16.42 1.04 -7.34
C ASP A 390 16.05 0.98 -8.82
N ARG A 391 14.88 0.43 -9.13
CA ARG A 391 14.42 0.22 -10.51
C ARG A 391 13.43 1.30 -10.93
N TYR A 392 13.93 2.53 -11.08
CA TYR A 392 13.14 3.64 -11.65
C TYR A 392 13.16 3.64 -13.18
N GLU A 393 14.26 3.20 -13.78
CA GLU A 393 14.39 2.87 -15.20
C GLU A 393 14.69 1.36 -15.32
N VAL A 394 14.12 0.68 -16.30
CA VAL A 394 14.37 -0.75 -16.60
C VAL A 394 15.07 -0.90 -17.93
#